data_AF-A0A3D0H9Y1-F1
#
_entry.id   AF-A0A3D0H9Y1-F1
#
_cell.length_a   1.000
_cell.length_b   1.000
_cell.length_c   1.000
_cell.angle_alpha   90.00
_cell.angle_beta   90.00
_cell.angle_gamma   90.00
#
_symmetry.space_group_name_H-M   'P 1'
#
loop_
_entity.id
_entity.type
_entity.pdbx_description
1 polymer ?
#
loop_
_entity_poly.entity_id
_entity_poly.type
_entity_poly.pdbx_seq_one_letter_code
_entity_poly.pdbx_strand_id
1 'polypeptide(L)'
;ARKEGWGPDRILFMVSTSESHHRTNSGLSLADYWKMCEQYIPLAHDVGLKVCGTVSTIWGCPIEGPTELKKAVEFTQRWLDIGADDIEHADHDGSAPPNKVHEYFSMILDAIPDPTKHVAHFHYTRGWGLANVLAALTAGITHFESTMGAIGGQPANFVDGVP
;
A
#
# COMPACT_ATOMS: atom_id res chain seq x y z
N ALA A 1 -18.47 -13.87 12.93
CA ALA A 1 -18.72 -13.13 11.67
C ALA A 1 -18.81 -14.07 10.47
N ARG A 2 -17.74 -14.29 9.68
CA ARG A 2 -17.89 -14.95 8.36
C ARG A 2 -18.47 -16.37 8.41
N LYS A 3 -18.03 -17.17 9.39
CA LYS A 3 -18.56 -18.52 9.64
C LYS A 3 -20.05 -18.51 10.04
N GLU A 4 -20.56 -17.39 10.53
CA GLU A 4 -21.96 -17.20 10.92
C GLU A 4 -22.80 -16.54 9.81
N GLY A 5 -22.22 -16.32 8.61
CA GLY A 5 -22.93 -15.78 7.45
C GLY A 5 -22.93 -14.25 7.33
N TRP A 6 -22.11 -13.53 8.10
CA TRP A 6 -22.01 -12.06 8.05
C TRP A 6 -20.56 -11.57 8.11
N GLY A 7 -20.28 -10.32 7.75
CA GLY A 7 -18.92 -9.75 7.75
C GLY A 7 -18.34 -9.51 6.35
N PRO A 8 -17.12 -8.96 6.25
CA PRO A 8 -16.57 -8.48 4.99
C PRO A 8 -16.26 -9.63 4.02
N ASP A 9 -16.07 -9.35 2.74
CA ASP A 9 -15.53 -10.35 1.78
C ASP A 9 -14.01 -10.24 1.61
N ARG A 10 -13.43 -9.18 2.15
CA ARG A 10 -12.02 -8.83 1.99
C ARG A 10 -11.49 -8.10 3.21
N ILE A 11 -10.25 -8.38 3.56
CA ILE A 11 -9.49 -7.65 4.59
C ILE A 11 -8.17 -7.16 4.02
N LEU A 12 -7.53 -6.24 4.73
CA LEU A 12 -6.28 -5.62 4.32
C LEU A 12 -5.29 -5.60 5.49
N PHE A 13 -4.02 -5.89 5.19
CA PHE A 13 -2.91 -5.72 6.11
C PHE A 13 -1.92 -4.73 5.52
N MET A 14 -1.28 -3.92 6.36
CA MET A 14 -0.42 -2.84 5.89
C MET A 14 0.96 -2.90 6.52
N VAL A 15 1.99 -2.88 5.67
CA VAL A 15 3.38 -2.66 6.07
C VAL A 15 3.87 -1.31 5.56
N SER A 16 4.78 -0.71 6.30
CA SER A 16 5.54 0.46 5.84
C SER A 16 6.95 -0.02 5.52
N THR A 17 7.54 0.45 4.44
CA THR A 17 8.93 0.11 4.11
C THR A 17 9.94 0.65 5.14
N SER A 18 9.53 1.62 5.97
CA SER A 18 10.30 2.15 7.11
C SER A 18 9.99 1.41 8.41
N GLU A 19 11.01 0.98 9.15
CA GLU A 19 10.85 0.27 10.44
C GLU A 19 10.25 1.20 11.50
N SER A 20 10.79 2.42 11.63
CA SER A 20 10.30 3.39 12.61
C SER A 20 8.86 3.81 12.34
N HIS A 21 8.49 4.03 11.07
CA HIS A 21 7.10 4.32 10.71
C HIS A 21 6.21 3.12 10.97
N HIS A 22 6.62 1.92 10.56
CA HIS A 22 5.82 0.73 10.76
C HIS A 22 5.54 0.47 12.24
N ARG A 23 6.55 0.63 13.10
CA ARG A 23 6.41 0.48 14.56
C ARG A 23 5.52 1.55 15.18
N THR A 24 5.63 2.79 14.71
CA THR A 24 4.79 3.90 15.20
C THR A 24 3.33 3.72 14.77
N ASN A 25 3.10 3.26 13.54
CA ASN A 25 1.76 3.11 12.99
C ASN A 25 1.04 1.83 13.45
N SER A 26 1.74 0.69 13.49
CA SER A 26 1.14 -0.61 13.80
C SER A 26 1.32 -1.06 15.26
N GLY A 27 2.30 -0.49 15.98
CA GLY A 27 2.72 -0.95 17.29
C GLY A 27 3.65 -2.17 17.29
N LEU A 28 3.95 -2.76 16.14
CA LEU A 28 4.80 -3.95 15.98
C LEU A 28 6.07 -3.64 15.17
N SER A 29 7.12 -4.43 15.39
CA SER A 29 8.26 -4.46 14.45
C SER A 29 7.82 -5.06 13.12
N LEU A 30 8.54 -4.76 12.02
CA LEU A 30 8.23 -5.39 10.72
C LEU A 30 8.33 -6.91 10.82
N ALA A 31 9.32 -7.43 11.54
CA ALA A 31 9.51 -8.87 11.74
C ALA A 31 8.29 -9.52 12.42
N ASP A 32 7.79 -8.91 13.50
CA ASP A 32 6.63 -9.43 14.23
C ASP A 32 5.34 -9.30 13.42
N TYR A 33 5.17 -8.20 12.69
CA TYR A 33 3.99 -7.97 11.86
C TYR A 33 3.93 -8.94 10.67
N TRP A 34 5.06 -9.19 10.00
CA TRP A 34 5.10 -10.18 8.93
C TRP A 34 4.76 -11.59 9.42
N LYS A 35 5.31 -11.99 10.57
CA LYS A 35 4.98 -13.28 11.20
C LYS A 35 3.50 -13.38 11.55
N MET A 36 2.92 -12.27 12.02
CA MET A 36 1.49 -12.17 12.29
C MET A 36 0.67 -12.36 10.99
N CYS A 37 1.04 -11.69 9.90
CA CYS A 37 0.36 -11.84 8.61
C CYS A 37 0.47 -13.25 8.04
N GLU A 38 1.66 -13.86 8.08
CA GLU A 38 1.89 -15.26 7.67
C GLU A 38 0.97 -16.24 8.43
N GLN A 39 0.63 -15.93 9.68
CA GLN A 39 -0.33 -16.72 10.48
C GLN A 39 -1.79 -16.46 10.07
N TYR A 40 -2.19 -15.21 9.84
CA TYR A 40 -3.60 -14.85 9.66
C TYR A 40 -4.12 -14.93 8.23
N ILE A 41 -3.27 -14.81 7.21
CA ILE A 41 -3.70 -14.91 5.81
C ILE A 41 -4.35 -16.28 5.52
N PRO A 42 -3.76 -17.42 5.89
CA PRO A 42 -4.41 -18.72 5.69
C PRO A 42 -5.75 -18.83 6.42
N LEU A 43 -5.85 -18.26 7.63
CA LEU A 43 -7.09 -18.26 8.41
C LEU A 43 -8.19 -17.41 7.77
N ALA A 44 -7.82 -16.34 7.07
CA ALA A 44 -8.77 -15.54 6.29
C ALA A 44 -9.27 -16.31 5.07
N HIS A 45 -8.37 -16.99 4.37
CA HIS A 45 -8.71 -17.86 3.23
C HIS A 45 -9.60 -19.04 3.62
N ASP A 46 -9.38 -19.65 4.79
CA ASP A 46 -10.20 -20.74 5.33
C ASP A 46 -11.70 -20.38 5.48
N VAL A 47 -12.00 -19.08 5.57
CA VAL A 47 -13.38 -18.56 5.63
C VAL A 47 -13.80 -17.83 4.35
N GLY A 48 -13.04 -18.02 3.25
CA GLY A 48 -13.32 -17.48 1.93
C GLY A 48 -13.17 -15.97 1.81
N LEU A 49 -12.39 -15.33 2.69
CA LEU A 49 -12.03 -13.92 2.55
C LEU A 49 -10.89 -13.76 1.54
N LYS A 50 -10.88 -12.65 0.81
CA LYS A 50 -9.67 -12.18 0.11
C LYS A 50 -8.80 -11.33 1.02
N VAL A 51 -7.50 -11.31 0.78
CA VAL A 51 -6.54 -10.47 1.49
C VAL A 51 -5.83 -9.52 0.52
N CYS A 52 -5.87 -8.23 0.84
CA CYS A 52 -5.02 -7.21 0.22
C CYS A 52 -3.80 -6.97 1.11
N GLY A 53 -2.61 -7.09 0.56
CA GLY A 53 -1.41 -6.54 1.19
C GLY A 53 -1.28 -5.05 0.86
N THR A 54 -0.74 -4.24 1.75
CA THR A 54 -0.45 -2.83 1.45
C THR A 54 1.01 -2.54 1.71
N VAL A 55 1.64 -1.83 0.77
CA VAL A 55 2.98 -1.26 0.94
C VAL A 55 2.85 0.26 1.02
N SER A 56 3.25 0.80 2.16
CA SER A 56 3.27 2.23 2.45
C SER A 56 4.71 2.75 2.55
N THR A 57 4.88 4.08 2.66
CA THR A 57 6.17 4.78 2.67
C THR A 57 7.06 4.48 1.44
N ILE A 58 6.45 4.20 0.28
CA ILE A 58 7.14 3.82 -0.97
C ILE A 58 8.02 4.98 -1.49
N TRP A 59 7.52 6.21 -1.41
CA TRP A 59 8.18 7.41 -1.94
C TRP A 59 8.82 8.29 -0.86
N GLY A 60 8.88 7.79 0.37
CA GLY A 60 9.44 8.49 1.51
C GLY A 60 8.74 8.12 2.80
N CYS A 61 9.45 8.30 3.90
CA CYS A 61 8.96 8.15 5.25
C CYS A 61 9.10 9.49 6.00
N PRO A 62 8.07 9.95 6.72
CA PRO A 62 8.14 11.20 7.48
C PRO A 62 9.11 11.12 8.69
N ILE A 63 9.52 9.92 9.09
CA ILE A 63 10.42 9.69 10.23
C ILE A 63 11.86 9.43 9.77
N GLU A 64 12.05 8.53 8.81
CA GLU A 64 13.38 8.07 8.36
C GLU A 64 13.85 8.76 7.06
N GLY A 65 12.97 9.50 6.39
CA GLY A 65 13.29 10.20 5.14
C GLY A 65 13.16 9.31 3.90
N PRO A 66 14.01 9.50 2.88
CA PRO A 66 13.90 8.81 1.59
C PRO A 66 13.94 7.28 1.73
N THR A 67 13.15 6.59 0.90
CA THR A 67 13.10 5.13 0.82
C THR A 67 13.50 4.64 -0.57
N GLU A 68 14.06 3.43 -0.64
CA GLU A 68 14.42 2.81 -1.92
C GLU A 68 13.20 2.11 -2.53
N LEU A 69 12.84 2.45 -3.77
CA LEU A 69 11.73 1.83 -4.50
C LEU A 69 11.85 0.31 -4.57
N LYS A 70 13.07 -0.22 -4.70
CA LYS A 70 13.33 -1.66 -4.73
C LYS A 70 12.81 -2.38 -3.48
N LYS A 71 12.92 -1.75 -2.30
CA LYS A 71 12.41 -2.32 -1.04
C LYS A 71 10.88 -2.51 -1.08
N ALA A 72 10.17 -1.56 -1.71
CA ALA A 72 8.73 -1.68 -1.91
C ALA A 72 8.37 -2.82 -2.89
N VAL A 73 9.17 -3.03 -3.95
CA VAL A 73 9.04 -4.19 -4.84
C VAL A 73 9.24 -5.50 -4.08
N GLU A 74 10.28 -5.59 -3.24
CA GLU A 74 10.55 -6.76 -2.40
C GLU A 74 9.40 -7.06 -1.42
N PHE A 75 8.82 -6.02 -0.81
CA PHE A 75 7.67 -6.17 0.11
C PHE A 75 6.40 -6.58 -0.63
N THR A 76 6.21 -6.08 -1.85
CA THR A 76 5.11 -6.49 -2.74
C THR A 76 5.21 -7.98 -3.07
N GLN A 77 6.39 -8.44 -3.48
CA GLN A 77 6.62 -9.86 -3.74
C GLN A 77 6.36 -10.69 -2.49
N ARG A 78 6.86 -10.25 -1.33
CA ARG A 78 6.64 -10.94 -0.06
C ARG A 78 5.15 -11.09 0.28
N TRP A 79 4.33 -10.06 0.07
CA TRP A 79 2.88 -10.17 0.28
C TRP A 79 2.27 -11.30 -0.54
N LEU A 80 2.62 -11.39 -1.83
CA LEU A 80 2.15 -12.45 -2.71
C LEU A 80 2.66 -13.83 -2.25
N ASP A 81 3.94 -13.92 -1.86
CA ASP A 81 4.56 -15.17 -1.41
C ASP A 81 3.86 -15.73 -0.17
N ILE A 82 3.37 -14.87 0.73
CA ILE A 82 2.63 -15.28 1.94
C ILE A 82 1.12 -15.41 1.73
N GLY A 83 0.64 -15.24 0.49
CA GLY A 83 -0.73 -15.54 0.10
C GLY A 83 -1.67 -14.33 -0.02
N ALA A 84 -1.19 -13.08 -0.07
CA ALA A 84 -2.07 -11.97 -0.44
C ALA A 84 -2.62 -12.17 -1.87
N ASP A 85 -3.88 -11.79 -2.08
CA ASP A 85 -4.56 -11.91 -3.38
C ASP A 85 -4.11 -10.81 -4.35
N ASP A 86 -3.80 -9.63 -3.82
CA ASP A 86 -3.35 -8.41 -4.52
C ASP A 86 -2.71 -7.42 -3.53
N ILE A 87 -2.17 -6.32 -4.06
CA ILE A 87 -1.36 -5.36 -3.33
C ILE A 87 -1.79 -3.93 -3.63
N GLU A 88 -2.07 -3.19 -2.58
CA GLU A 88 -2.20 -1.74 -2.59
C GLU A 88 -0.83 -1.07 -2.44
N HIS A 89 -0.55 -0.12 -3.33
CA HIS A 89 0.68 0.67 -3.35
C HIS A 89 0.36 2.11 -2.94
N ALA A 90 0.66 2.46 -1.69
CA ALA A 90 0.14 3.67 -1.06
C ALA A 90 1.15 4.82 -1.00
N ASP A 91 0.79 5.94 -1.64
CA ASP A 91 1.37 7.26 -1.39
C ASP A 91 0.73 7.87 -0.14
N HIS A 92 1.19 7.38 1.02
CA HIS A 92 0.55 7.63 2.32
C HIS A 92 0.49 9.11 2.74
N ASP A 93 1.38 9.95 2.22
CA ASP A 93 1.46 11.38 2.57
C ASP A 93 1.20 12.31 1.38
N GLY A 94 1.05 11.77 0.16
CA GLY A 94 0.80 12.55 -1.04
C GLY A 94 2.05 13.24 -1.56
N SER A 95 3.24 12.72 -1.22
CA SER A 95 4.52 13.29 -1.58
C SER A 95 5.10 12.74 -2.88
N ALA A 96 4.51 11.66 -3.43
CA ALA A 96 5.04 10.99 -4.61
C ALA A 96 5.02 11.88 -5.86
N PRO A 97 6.18 12.14 -6.49
CA PRO A 97 6.21 12.88 -7.74
C PRO A 97 5.88 11.95 -8.93
N PRO A 98 5.14 12.41 -9.97
CA PRO A 98 4.65 11.56 -11.05
C PRO A 98 5.72 10.75 -11.80
N ASN A 99 6.92 11.31 -11.99
CA ASN A 99 8.02 10.59 -12.63
C ASN A 99 8.50 9.39 -11.79
N LYS A 100 8.50 9.50 -10.46
CA LYS A 100 8.84 8.40 -9.56
C LYS A 100 7.72 7.39 -9.43
N VAL A 101 6.47 7.81 -9.59
CA VAL A 101 5.32 6.90 -9.69
C VAL A 101 5.44 6.02 -10.93
N HIS A 102 5.70 6.62 -12.10
CA HIS A 102 5.92 5.86 -13.34
C HIS A 102 7.12 4.90 -13.22
N GLU A 103 8.25 5.37 -12.70
CA GLU A 103 9.44 4.54 -12.44
C GLU A 103 9.11 3.33 -11.56
N TYR A 104 8.43 3.56 -10.43
CA TYR A 104 8.05 2.50 -9.50
C TYR A 104 7.13 1.46 -10.14
N PHE A 105 6.05 1.89 -10.81
CA PHE A 105 5.10 0.94 -11.38
C PHE A 105 5.68 0.20 -12.60
N SER A 106 6.64 0.80 -13.32
CA SER A 106 7.41 0.07 -14.33
C SER A 106 8.21 -1.07 -13.69
N MET A 107 8.90 -0.80 -12.57
CA MET A 107 9.63 -1.84 -11.82
C MET A 107 8.69 -2.93 -11.27
N ILE A 108 7.51 -2.54 -10.79
CA ILE A 108 6.50 -3.49 -10.29
C ILE A 108 6.04 -4.41 -11.42
N LEU A 109 5.70 -3.88 -12.59
CA LEU A 109 5.21 -4.70 -13.70
C LEU A 109 6.32 -5.49 -14.40
N ASP A 110 7.59 -5.06 -14.31
CA ASP A 110 8.72 -5.88 -14.71
C ASP A 110 8.90 -7.11 -13.79
N ALA A 111 8.71 -6.94 -12.48
CA ALA A 111 8.88 -8.01 -11.49
C ALA A 111 7.63 -8.91 -11.36
N ILE A 112 6.45 -8.31 -11.42
CA ILE A 112 5.13 -8.93 -11.20
C ILE A 112 4.22 -8.45 -12.35
N PRO A 113 4.24 -9.13 -13.52
CA PRO A 113 3.61 -8.59 -14.74
C PRO A 113 2.09 -8.58 -14.78
N ASP A 114 1.39 -9.04 -13.74
CA ASP A 114 -0.07 -9.10 -13.70
C ASP A 114 -0.64 -7.79 -13.10
N PRO A 115 -1.16 -6.85 -13.92
CA PRO A 115 -1.70 -5.59 -13.41
C PRO A 115 -2.95 -5.76 -12.56
N THR A 116 -3.60 -6.94 -12.59
CA THR A 116 -4.76 -7.22 -11.72
C THR A 116 -4.37 -7.42 -10.27
N LYS A 117 -3.07 -7.62 -9.97
CA LYS A 117 -2.52 -7.74 -8.63
C LYS A 117 -2.19 -6.40 -7.98
N HIS A 118 -2.33 -5.27 -8.69
CA HIS A 118 -1.81 -3.99 -8.24
C HIS A 118 -2.88 -2.93 -8.21
N VAL A 119 -3.11 -2.39 -7.02
CA VAL A 119 -4.03 -1.28 -6.77
C VAL A 119 -3.20 -0.05 -6.41
N ALA A 120 -3.32 1.01 -7.19
CA ALA A 120 -2.62 2.27 -6.91
C ALA A 120 -3.45 3.16 -5.99
N HIS A 121 -2.86 3.62 -4.89
CA HIS A 121 -3.48 4.51 -3.92
C HIS A 121 -2.68 5.81 -3.82
N PHE A 122 -3.28 6.93 -4.24
CA PHE A 122 -2.62 8.23 -4.25
C PHE A 122 -3.35 9.25 -3.38
N HIS A 123 -2.65 9.81 -2.40
CA HIS A 123 -3.12 11.00 -1.71
C HIS A 123 -2.95 12.24 -2.60
N TYR A 124 -3.87 13.20 -2.45
CA TYR A 124 -3.88 14.44 -3.22
C TYR A 124 -3.20 15.61 -2.48
N THR A 125 -2.59 15.37 -1.33
CA THR A 125 -2.10 16.40 -0.39
C THR A 125 -1.28 17.51 -1.05
N ARG A 126 -0.44 17.17 -2.04
CA ARG A 126 0.42 18.13 -2.78
C ARG A 126 -0.08 18.46 -4.19
N GLY A 127 -1.32 18.10 -4.53
CA GLY A 127 -1.93 18.35 -5.83
C GLY A 127 -1.57 17.36 -6.94
N TRP A 128 -0.75 16.34 -6.65
CA TRP A 128 -0.25 15.39 -7.66
C TRP A 128 -1.19 14.23 -7.98
N GLY A 129 -2.24 14.00 -7.19
CA GLY A 129 -3.04 12.75 -7.28
C GLY A 129 -3.46 12.34 -8.69
N LEU A 130 -4.06 13.24 -9.48
CA LEU A 130 -4.45 12.92 -10.88
C LEU A 130 -3.25 12.73 -11.81
N ALA A 131 -2.15 13.46 -11.61
CA ALA A 131 -0.92 13.26 -12.38
C ALA A 131 -0.27 11.90 -12.04
N ASN A 132 -0.36 11.46 -10.78
CA ASN A 132 0.09 10.15 -10.34
C ASN A 132 -0.77 9.01 -10.90
N VAL A 133 -2.11 9.21 -10.96
CA VAL A 133 -3.01 8.27 -11.68
C VAL A 133 -2.59 8.13 -13.13
N LEU A 134 -2.35 9.23 -13.85
CA LEU A 134 -1.91 9.18 -15.24
C LEU A 134 -0.54 8.49 -15.39
N ALA A 135 0.41 8.77 -14.49
CA ALA A 135 1.73 8.16 -14.51
C ALA A 135 1.67 6.64 -14.30
N ALA A 136 0.89 6.16 -13.33
CA ALA A 136 0.70 4.73 -13.08
C ALA A 136 -0.10 4.05 -14.20
N LEU A 137 -1.12 4.71 -14.75
CA LEU A 137 -1.86 4.21 -15.92
C LEU A 137 -0.94 4.05 -17.13
N THR A 138 -0.02 5.01 -17.35
CA THR A 138 0.96 4.96 -18.43
C THR A 138 1.95 3.80 -18.25
N ALA A 139 2.31 3.48 -17.01
CA ALA A 139 3.13 2.30 -16.71
C ALA A 139 2.39 0.97 -16.92
N GLY A 140 1.05 0.97 -16.90
CA GLY A 140 0.21 -0.20 -17.16
C GLY A 140 -0.76 -0.60 -16.04
N ILE A 141 -0.87 0.21 -14.98
CA ILE A 141 -1.77 -0.07 -13.85
C ILE A 141 -3.23 0.19 -14.24
N THR A 142 -4.11 -0.72 -13.80
CA THR A 142 -5.54 -0.69 -14.16
C THR A 142 -6.49 -0.57 -12.97
N HIS A 143 -6.00 -0.69 -11.73
CA HIS A 143 -6.82 -0.57 -10.52
C HIS A 143 -6.33 0.60 -9.67
N PHE A 144 -7.28 1.43 -9.24
CA PHE A 144 -7.01 2.66 -8.50
C PHE A 144 -7.99 2.80 -7.36
N GLU A 145 -7.49 3.26 -6.21
CA GLU A 145 -8.34 3.69 -5.11
C GLU A 145 -8.69 5.17 -5.23
N SER A 146 -9.88 5.52 -4.76
CA SER A 146 -10.31 6.90 -4.65
C SER A 146 -11.33 7.05 -3.53
N THR A 147 -11.61 8.29 -3.17
CA THR A 147 -12.55 8.65 -2.12
C THR A 147 -13.66 9.54 -2.69
N MET A 148 -14.91 9.21 -2.37
CA MET A 148 -16.06 9.97 -2.84
C MET A 148 -16.08 11.34 -2.17
N GLY A 149 -16.04 12.42 -2.97
CA GLY A 149 -16.04 13.78 -2.45
C GLY A 149 -14.73 14.20 -1.76
N ALA A 150 -13.63 13.48 -2.00
CA ALA A 150 -12.34 13.73 -1.35
C ALA A 150 -12.41 13.66 0.19
N ILE A 151 -13.29 12.82 0.75
CA ILE A 151 -13.36 12.64 2.20
C ILE A 151 -12.08 11.98 2.73
N GLY A 152 -11.62 12.45 3.88
CA GLY A 152 -10.32 12.08 4.45
C GLY A 152 -9.35 13.26 4.45
N GLY A 153 -8.14 13.00 4.92
CA GLY A 153 -7.07 14.00 5.00
C GLY A 153 -5.78 13.36 5.49
N GLN A 154 -4.67 14.09 5.42
CA GLN A 154 -3.38 13.65 5.94
C GLN A 154 -3.17 14.18 7.36
N PRO A 155 -3.25 13.35 8.43
CA PRO A 155 -3.26 13.82 9.81
C PRO A 155 -2.06 14.69 10.17
N ALA A 156 -0.85 14.37 9.72
CA ALA A 156 0.34 15.19 9.96
C ALA A 156 0.16 16.64 9.46
N ASN A 157 -0.41 16.81 8.27
CA ASN A 157 -0.58 18.12 7.65
C ASN A 157 -1.69 18.94 8.33
N PHE A 158 -2.74 18.27 8.84
CA PHE A 158 -3.87 18.94 9.47
C PHE A 158 -3.69 19.19 10.97
N VAL A 159 -2.94 18.34 11.67
CA VAL A 159 -2.72 18.45 13.12
C VAL A 159 -1.49 19.29 13.42
N ASP A 160 -0.40 19.10 12.68
CA ASP A 160 0.88 19.74 12.99
C ASP A 160 1.14 20.98 12.13
N GLY A 161 0.36 21.20 11.07
CA GLY A 161 0.53 22.34 10.15
C GLY A 161 1.83 22.31 9.35
N VAL A 162 2.50 21.14 9.30
CA VAL A 162 3.75 20.93 8.56
C VAL A 162 3.43 20.07 7.32
N PRO A 163 3.74 20.52 6.08
CA PRO A 163 3.44 19.80 4.85
C PRO A 163 4.21 18.51 4.61
#